data_AF-A0A3D4HZC6-F1
#
_entry.id   AF-A0A3D4HZC6-F1
#
_cell.length_a   1.000
_cell.length_b   1.000
_cell.length_c   1.000
_cell.angle_alpha   90.00
_cell.angle_beta   90.00
_cell.angle_gamma   90.00
#
_symmetry.space_group_name_H-M   'P 1'
#
loop_
_entity.id
_entity.type
_entity.pdbx_description
1 polymer ?
#
loop_
_entity_poly.entity_id
_entity_poly.type
_entity_poly.pdbx_seq_one_letter_code
_entity_poly.pdbx_strand_id
1 'polypeptide(L)'
;LYEMLTGRLPFEADSAVSVAIMQLQNEPKPLRDINPAIPEGLEEITLKAMRKDPGQRYQSAGEMLGDIESFKKNPGIKFGY
;
A
#
# COMPACT_ATOMS: atom_id res chain seq x y z
N LEU A 1 -7.11 1.30 -1.27
CA LEU A 1 -6.15 1.43 -2.39
C LEU A 1 -5.66 0.07 -2.85
N TYR A 2 -5.03 -0.73 -1.97
CA TYR A 2 -4.58 -2.09 -2.26
C TYR A 2 -5.60 -2.94 -3.04
N GLU A 3 -6.82 -3.07 -2.53
CA GLU A 3 -7.88 -3.86 -3.16
C GLU A 3 -8.31 -3.30 -4.51
N MET A 4 -8.39 -1.97 -4.66
CA MET A 4 -8.74 -1.35 -5.95
C MET A 4 -7.71 -1.65 -7.05
N LEU A 5 -6.45 -1.89 -6.68
CA LEU A 5 -5.36 -2.12 -7.62
C LEU A 5 -5.14 -3.61 -7.92
N THR A 6 -5.35 -4.46 -6.92
CA THR A 6 -5.07 -5.90 -7.01
C THR A 6 -6.33 -6.75 -7.18
N GLY A 7 -7.51 -6.18 -6.90
CA GLY A 7 -8.78 -6.91 -6.81
C GLY A 7 -8.87 -7.87 -5.62
N ARG A 8 -7.93 -7.79 -4.66
CA ARG A 8 -7.85 -8.68 -3.49
C ARG A 8 -7.62 -7.88 -2.22
N LEU A 9 -8.09 -8.40 -1.09
CA LEU A 9 -7.77 -7.78 0.19
C LEU A 9 -6.30 -8.03 0.55
N PRO A 10 -5.66 -7.11 1.29
CA PRO A 10 -4.29 -7.30 1.73
C PRO A 10 -4.13 -8.44 2.75
N PHE A 11 -5.18 -8.74 3.52
CA PHE A 11 -5.22 -9.80 4.51
C PHE A 11 -6.58 -10.49 4.44
N GLU A 12 -6.58 -11.81 4.30
CA GLU A 12 -7.77 -12.65 4.28
C GLU A 12 -7.57 -13.84 5.22
N ALA A 13 -8.58 -14.13 6.04
CA ALA A 13 -8.59 -15.27 6.94
C ALA A 13 -10.03 -15.65 7.30
N ASP A 14 -10.19 -16.86 7.86
CA ASP A 14 -11.50 -17.45 8.17
C ASP A 14 -12.23 -16.75 9.33
N SER A 15 -11.53 -15.93 10.11
CA SER A 15 -12.12 -15.19 11.24
C SER A 15 -11.65 -13.75 11.32
N ALA A 16 -12.51 -12.86 11.83
CA ALA A 16 -12.19 -11.44 12.02
C ALA A 16 -11.00 -11.24 12.98
N VAL A 17 -10.86 -12.11 13.98
CA VAL A 17 -9.73 -12.08 14.93
C VAL A 17 -8.42 -12.40 14.21
N SER A 18 -8.42 -13.42 13.33
CA SER A 18 -7.25 -13.77 12.52
C SER A 18 -6.83 -12.61 11.61
N VAL A 19 -7.79 -11.94 10.96
CA VAL A 19 -7.51 -10.74 10.15
C VAL A 19 -6.89 -9.62 11.01
N ALA A 20 -7.41 -9.38 12.22
CA ALA A 20 -6.85 -8.38 13.12
C ALA A 20 -5.39 -8.71 13.51
N ILE A 21 -5.09 -9.98 13.80
CA ILE A 21 -3.72 -10.43 14.07
C ILE A 21 -2.81 -10.21 12.86
N MET A 22 -3.26 -10.54 11.65
CA MET A 22 -2.50 -10.30 10.42
C MET A 22 -2.24 -8.81 10.19
N GLN A 23 -3.23 -7.95 10.47
CA GLN A 23 -3.04 -6.50 10.40
C GLN A 23 -1.99 -5.99 11.39
N LEU A 24 -1.80 -6.66 12.53
CA LEU A 24 -0.78 -6.30 13.52
C LEU A 24 0.60 -6.86 13.18
N GLN A 25 0.68 -8.08 12.65
CA GLN A 25 1.94 -8.84 12.58
C GLN A 25 2.48 -9.06 11.16
N ASN A 26 1.62 -9.10 10.15
CA ASN A 26 2.01 -9.52 8.81
C ASN A 26 2.12 -8.33 7.87
N GLU A 27 3.18 -8.28 7.08
CA GLU A 27 3.28 -7.33 5.97
C GLU A 27 2.32 -7.75 4.84
N PRO A 28 1.66 -6.79 4.17
CA PRO A 28 0.87 -7.11 2.98
C PRO A 28 1.80 -7.60 1.87
N LYS A 29 1.28 -8.49 1.02
CA LYS A 29 2.02 -8.95 -0.15
C LYS A 29 2.30 -7.76 -1.08
N PRO A 30 3.48 -7.67 -1.73
CA PRO A 30 3.70 -6.66 -2.76
C PRO A 30 2.62 -6.73 -3.84
N LEU A 31 2.11 -5.57 -4.26
CA LEU A 31 1.00 -5.48 -5.21
C LEU A 31 1.42 -6.05 -6.58
N ARG A 32 2.67 -5.82 -6.98
CA ARG A 32 3.26 -6.26 -8.24
C ARG A 32 3.50 -7.77 -8.29
N ASP A 33 3.57 -8.45 -7.14
CA ASP A 33 3.56 -9.92 -7.08
C ASP A 33 2.17 -10.49 -7.43
N ILE A 34 1.11 -9.68 -7.34
CA ILE A 34 -0.26 -10.06 -7.71
C ILE A 34 -0.58 -9.58 -9.12
N ASN A 35 -0.24 -8.33 -9.44
CA ASN A 35 -0.44 -7.73 -10.75
C ASN A 35 0.81 -6.93 -11.18
N PRO A 36 1.70 -7.51 -11.99
CA PRO A 36 2.93 -6.87 -12.44
C PRO A 36 2.74 -5.59 -13.26
N ALA A 37 1.53 -5.35 -13.79
CA ALA A 37 1.21 -4.14 -14.54
C ALA A 37 1.02 -2.91 -13.63
N ILE A 38 0.98 -3.09 -12.30
CA ILE A 38 0.89 -1.97 -11.35
C ILE A 38 2.21 -1.18 -11.38
N PRO A 39 2.15 0.14 -11.60
CA PRO A 39 3.34 1.00 -11.54
C PRO A 39 4.01 1.00 -10.16
N GLU A 40 5.33 1.02 -10.15
CA GLU A 40 6.16 0.91 -8.94
C GLU A 40 5.85 2.01 -7.92
N GLY A 41 5.76 3.28 -8.36
CA GLY A 41 5.41 4.38 -7.46
C GLY A 41 4.04 4.20 -6.77
N LEU A 42 3.08 3.54 -7.42
CA LEU A 42 1.75 3.31 -6.84
C LEU A 42 1.78 2.17 -5.80
N GLU A 43 2.62 1.16 -6.03
CA GLU A 43 2.93 0.13 -5.04
C GLU A 43 3.59 0.76 -3.81
N GLU A 44 4.61 1.61 -3.99
CA GLU A 44 5.32 2.28 -2.91
C GLU A 44 4.38 3.14 -2.04
N ILE A 45 3.51 3.95 -2.67
CA ILE A 45 2.49 4.75 -1.96
C ILE A 45 1.58 3.84 -1.14
N THR A 46 1.10 2.74 -1.74
CA THR A 46 0.19 1.82 -1.07
C THR A 46 0.84 1.12 0.12
N LEU A 47 2.06 0.61 -0.07
CA LEU A 47 2.81 -0.09 0.98
C LEU A 47 3.24 0.87 2.10
N LYS A 48 3.67 2.10 1.80
CA LYS A 48 3.98 3.12 2.80
C LYS A 48 2.78 3.44 3.68
N ALA A 49 1.59 3.61 3.08
CA ALA A 49 0.35 3.83 3.83
C ALA A 49 -0.03 2.65 4.76
N MET A 50 0.46 1.45 4.45
CA MET A 50 0.15 0.21 5.17
C MET A 50 1.23 -0.26 6.16
N ARG A 51 2.34 0.48 6.29
CA ARG A 51 3.43 0.16 7.25
C ARG A 51 2.89 -0.06 8.65
N LYS A 52 3.45 -0.99 9.42
CA LYS A 52 2.97 -1.24 10.79
C LYS A 52 3.24 -0.08 11.71
N ASP A 53 4.46 0.43 11.68
CA ASP A 53 4.86 1.62 12.43
C ASP A 53 4.18 2.88 11.87
N PRO A 54 3.32 3.57 12.65
CA PRO A 54 2.73 4.83 12.24
C PRO A 54 3.76 5.92 11.89
N GLY A 55 4.95 5.89 12.48
CA GLY A 55 6.05 6.82 12.15
C GLY A 55 6.63 6.59 10.75
N GLN A 56 6.42 5.41 10.18
CA GLN A 56 6.82 5.08 8.80
C GLN A 56 5.69 5.29 7.78
N ARG A 57 4.48 5.63 8.24
CA ARG A 57 3.35 5.99 7.36
C ARG A 57 3.40 7.47 7.01
N TYR A 58 2.50 7.84 6.09
CA TYR A 58 2.11 9.22 5.90
C TYR A 58 1.55 9.82 7.20
N GLN A 59 2.09 10.96 7.61
CA GLN A 59 1.66 11.66 8.82
C GLN A 59 0.35 12.42 8.62
N SER A 60 -0.06 12.62 7.37
CA SER A 60 -1.34 13.22 7.01
C SER A 60 -1.85 12.70 5.67
N ALA A 61 -3.16 12.80 5.46
CA ALA A 61 -3.75 12.55 4.15
C ALA A 61 -3.22 13.51 3.06
N GLY A 62 -2.79 14.72 3.44
CA GLY A 62 -2.18 15.68 2.53
C GLY A 62 -0.81 15.23 2.00
N GLU A 63 0.00 14.58 2.85
CA GLU A 63 1.28 13.99 2.44
C GLU A 63 1.05 12.88 1.40
N MET A 64 0.10 11.97 1.69
CA MET A 64 -0.26 10.90 0.76
C MET A 64 -0.81 11.44 -0.57
N LEU A 65 -1.66 12.49 -0.51
CA LEU A 65 -2.17 13.14 -1.71
C LEU A 65 -1.05 13.78 -2.54
N GLY A 66 -0.03 14.36 -1.89
CA GLY A 66 1.14 14.93 -2.56
C GLY A 66 1.89 13.91 -3.42
N ASP A 67 2.09 12.70 -2.91
CA ASP A 67 2.72 11.63 -3.68
C ASP A 67 1.82 11.13 -4.82
N ILE A 68 0.51 10.98 -4.57
CA ILE A 68 -0.44 10.60 -5.63
C ILE A 68 -0.45 11.62 -6.76
N GLU A 69 -0.42 12.91 -6.45
CA GLU A 69 -0.35 13.98 -7.47
C GLU A 69 1.00 14.00 -8.19
N SER A 70 2.10 13.70 -7.49
CA SER A 70 3.42 13.55 -8.10
C SER A 70 3.47 12.37 -9.06
N PHE A 71 2.87 11.24 -8.68
CA PHE A 71 2.69 10.07 -9.52
C PHE A 71 1.80 10.36 -10.74
N LYS A 72 0.68 11.08 -10.57
CA LYS A 72 -0.19 11.46 -11.69
C LYS A 72 0.54 12.33 -12.73
N LYS A 73 1.47 13.18 -12.30
CA LYS A 73 2.31 14.00 -13.18
C LYS A 73 3.43 13.18 -13.85
N ASN A 74 3.98 12.20 -13.14
CA ASN A 74 5.02 11.30 -13.65
C ASN A 74 4.74 9.85 -13.22
N PRO A 75 4.03 9.08 -14.04
CA PRO A 75 3.69 7.68 -13.72
C PRO A 75 4.90 6.75 -13.59
N GLY A 76 6.09 7.18 -14.03
CA GLY A 76 7.35 6.45 -13.86
C GLY A 76 8.15 6.83 -12.61
N ILE A 77 7.60 7.70 -11.74
CA ILE A 77 8.27 8.11 -10.51
C ILE A 77 8.47 6.90 -9.57
N LYS A 78 9.62 6.91 -8.90
CA LYS A 78 9.96 6.00 -7.80
C LYS A 78 10.31 6.83 -6.58
N PHE A 79 9.68 6.54 -5.46
CA PHE A 79 9.84 7.30 -4.23
C PHE A 79 10.98 6.76 -3.36
N GLY A 80 11.27 5.46 -3.43
CA GLY A 80 12.43 4.83 -2.79
C GLY A 80 12.40 4.82 -1.26
N TYR A 81 11.21 4.67 -0.67
CA TYR A 81 11.03 4.55 0.79
C TYR A 81 11.58 3.25 1.38
#